data_AF-I4FM87-F1
#
_entry.id   AF-I4FM87-F1
#
_cell.length_a   1.000
_cell.length_b   1.000
_cell.length_c   1.000
_cell.angle_alpha   90.00
_cell.angle_beta   90.00
_cell.angle_gamma   90.00
#
_symmetry.space_group_name_H-M   'P 1'
#
loop_
_entity.id
_entity.type
_entity.pdbx_description
1 polymer ?
#
loop_
_entity_poly.entity_id
_entity_poly.type
_entity_poly.pdbx_seq_one_letter_code
_entity_poly.pdbx_strand_id
1 'polypeptide(L)'
;MSETLTNKSRQEMCKMIEIEFPLAFKEIQENLDDDTKQKIEIEKAKKRAKTRDKNTCQVTGQKPDRNNKFNLAVHHLYSAQKYPHLATLDLNLVTIKEEIHQEFHGNLGGFHQPCTIEDFIEFLHVYYPEHHGNLALKLQKTKKKLEKLAK
;
A
#
# COMPACT_ATOMS: atom_id res chain seq x y z
N MET A 1 37.55 -10.04 -4.26
CA MET A 1 38.57 -9.00 -4.03
C MET A 1 38.09 -7.77 -4.74
N SER A 2 37.65 -6.73 -4.03
CA SER A 2 37.24 -5.47 -4.66
C SER A 2 38.49 -4.83 -5.26
N GLU A 3 38.51 -4.64 -6.57
CA GLU A 3 39.61 -3.93 -7.23
C GLU A 3 39.56 -2.46 -6.78
N THR A 4 40.44 -2.12 -5.85
CA THR A 4 40.69 -0.75 -5.43
C THR A 4 41.14 0.04 -6.67
N LEU A 5 40.37 1.04 -7.07
CA LEU A 5 40.60 1.80 -8.30
C LEU A 5 41.88 2.65 -8.15
N THR A 6 43.00 2.19 -8.73
CA THR A 6 44.32 2.83 -8.65
C THR A 6 44.57 3.89 -9.74
N ASN A 7 43.66 4.04 -10.71
CA ASN A 7 43.82 4.98 -11.83
C ASN A 7 43.18 6.35 -11.51
N LYS A 8 43.97 7.43 -11.56
CA LYS A 8 43.55 8.82 -11.26
C LYS A 8 42.30 9.24 -12.04
N SER A 9 42.22 8.90 -13.33
CA SER A 9 41.06 9.25 -14.18
C SER A 9 39.77 8.58 -13.71
N ARG A 10 39.87 7.34 -13.19
CA ARG A 10 38.72 6.62 -12.62
C ARG A 10 38.26 7.22 -11.30
N GLN A 11 39.20 7.66 -10.45
CA GLN A 11 38.87 8.35 -9.20
C GLN A 11 38.20 9.71 -9.46
N GLU A 12 38.65 10.46 -10.46
CA GLU A 12 38.03 11.72 -10.89
C GLU A 12 36.62 11.49 -11.45
N MET A 13 36.44 10.45 -12.27
CA MET A 13 35.11 10.08 -12.79
C MET A 13 34.15 9.67 -11.66
N CYS A 14 34.61 8.89 -10.67
CA CYS A 14 33.79 8.54 -9.51
C CYS A 14 33.36 9.77 -8.69
N LYS A 15 34.26 10.73 -8.47
CA LYS A 15 33.95 12.00 -7.78
C LYS A 15 32.94 12.83 -8.56
N MET A 16 33.06 12.86 -9.88
CA MET A 16 32.10 13.56 -10.74
C MET A 16 30.72 12.90 -10.66
N ILE A 17 30.64 11.58 -10.74
CA ILE A 17 29.37 10.84 -10.58
C ILE A 17 28.75 11.10 -9.20
N GLU A 18 29.56 11.15 -8.14
CA GLU A 18 29.08 11.44 -6.78
C GLU A 18 28.41 12.81 -6.65
N ILE A 19 28.78 13.78 -7.49
CA ILE A 19 28.21 15.14 -7.52
C ILE A 19 27.05 15.24 -8.52
N GLU A 20 27.26 14.76 -9.75
CA GLU A 20 26.31 14.90 -10.85
C GLU A 20 25.08 14.01 -10.68
N PHE A 21 25.25 12.81 -10.10
CA PHE A 21 24.15 11.86 -9.95
C PHE A 21 23.06 12.37 -8.98
N PRO A 22 23.36 12.88 -7.77
CA PRO A 22 22.32 13.46 -6.91
C PRO A 22 21.58 14.63 -7.55
N LEU A 23 22.28 15.47 -8.33
CA LEU A 23 21.69 16.61 -9.03
C LEU A 23 20.71 16.15 -10.11
N ALA A 24 21.17 15.28 -11.02
CA ALA A 24 20.33 14.72 -12.07
C ALA A 24 19.16 13.91 -11.49
N PHE A 25 19.39 13.15 -10.41
CA PHE A 25 18.34 12.39 -9.74
C PHE A 25 17.28 13.30 -9.12
N LYS A 26 17.69 14.39 -8.48
CA LYS A 26 16.77 15.39 -7.92
C LYS A 26 15.96 16.07 -9.02
N GLU A 27 16.60 16.47 -10.12
CA GLU A 27 15.93 17.08 -11.27
C GLU A 27 14.89 16.13 -11.88
N ILE A 28 15.23 14.84 -12.05
CA ILE A 28 14.28 13.82 -12.51
C ILE A 28 13.09 13.72 -11.55
N GLN A 29 13.33 13.67 -10.24
CA GLN A 29 12.26 13.58 -9.24
C GLN A 29 11.34 14.81 -9.23
N GLU A 30 11.90 16.01 -9.37
CA GLU A 30 11.15 17.26 -9.39
C GLU A 30 10.27 17.36 -10.65
N ASN A 31 10.77 16.85 -11.78
CA ASN A 31 10.07 16.84 -13.07
C ASN A 31 9.13 15.64 -13.31
N LEU A 32 8.95 14.75 -12.34
CA LEU A 32 7.92 13.70 -12.45
C LEU A 32 6.53 14.34 -12.54
N ASP A 33 5.67 13.77 -13.38
CA ASP A 33 4.26 14.13 -13.42
C ASP A 33 3.56 13.79 -12.09
N ASP A 34 2.47 14.51 -11.81
CA ASP A 34 1.76 14.39 -10.53
C ASP A 34 1.18 12.99 -10.31
N ASP A 35 0.76 12.29 -11.37
CA ASP A 35 0.24 10.92 -11.28
C ASP A 35 1.36 9.96 -10.84
N THR A 36 2.55 10.10 -11.40
CA THR A 36 3.72 9.29 -11.03
C THR A 36 4.13 9.59 -9.58
N LYS A 37 4.17 10.85 -9.16
CA LYS A 37 4.41 11.24 -7.77
C LYS A 37 3.38 10.62 -6.83
N GLN A 38 2.10 10.68 -7.20
CA GLN A 38 1.02 10.10 -6.40
C GLN A 38 1.14 8.58 -6.27
N LYS A 39 1.46 7.86 -7.36
CA LYS A 39 1.70 6.40 -7.32
C LYS A 39 2.83 6.03 -6.37
N ILE A 40 3.93 6.79 -6.39
CA ILE A 40 5.06 6.58 -5.47
C ILE A 40 4.62 6.73 -4.01
N GLU A 41 3.84 7.77 -3.69
CA GLU A 41 3.34 7.99 -2.33
C GLU A 41 2.33 6.92 -1.89
N ILE A 42 1.48 6.43 -2.80
CA ILE A 42 0.59 5.30 -2.53
C ILE A 42 1.38 4.04 -2.21
N GLU A 43 2.43 3.72 -2.98
CA GLU A 43 3.26 2.54 -2.71
C GLU A 43 4.04 2.67 -1.40
N LYS A 44 4.51 3.87 -1.05
CA LYS A 44 5.06 4.14 0.30
C LYS A 44 4.01 3.92 1.38
N ALA A 45 2.79 4.40 1.20
CA ALA A 45 1.69 4.20 2.15
C ALA A 45 1.33 2.72 2.33
N LYS A 46 1.27 1.94 1.24
CA LYS A 46 1.07 0.49 1.30
C LYS A 46 2.19 -0.22 2.09
N LYS A 47 3.45 0.17 1.88
CA LYS A 47 4.57 -0.36 2.68
C LYS A 47 4.42 -0.03 4.17
N ARG A 48 4.03 1.21 4.51
CA ARG A 48 3.76 1.60 5.90
C ARG A 48 2.61 0.78 6.51
N ALA A 49 1.53 0.55 5.76
CA ALA A 49 0.41 -0.26 6.21
C ALA A 49 0.83 -1.71 6.53
N LYS A 50 1.60 -2.35 5.64
CA LYS A 50 2.15 -3.70 5.87
C LYS A 50 3.03 -3.75 7.13
N THR A 51 3.87 -2.75 7.34
CA THR A 51 4.72 -2.64 8.54
C THR A 51 3.89 -2.45 9.81
N ARG A 52 2.93 -1.51 9.81
CA ARG A 52 1.97 -1.27 10.92
C ARG A 52 1.24 -2.55 11.30
N ASP A 53 0.82 -3.30 10.29
CA ASP A 53 0.06 -4.55 10.44
C ASP A 53 0.98 -5.77 10.69
N LYS A 54 2.28 -5.55 10.90
CA LYS A 54 3.32 -6.58 11.20
C LYS A 54 3.42 -7.70 10.15
N ASN A 55 3.08 -7.39 8.90
CA ASN A 55 2.91 -8.34 7.80
C ASN A 55 1.90 -9.45 8.16
N THR A 56 0.78 -9.08 8.76
CA THR A 56 -0.29 -9.99 9.16
C THR A 56 -1.60 -9.57 8.49
N CYS A 57 -2.33 -10.54 7.94
CA CYS A 57 -3.68 -10.34 7.43
C CYS A 57 -4.59 -9.87 8.57
N GLN A 58 -5.21 -8.70 8.43
CA GLN A 58 -6.07 -8.11 9.47
C GLN A 58 -7.43 -8.79 9.58
N VAL A 59 -7.84 -9.59 8.57
CA VAL A 59 -9.06 -10.39 8.62
C VAL A 59 -8.81 -11.69 9.38
N THR A 60 -7.86 -12.51 8.93
CA THR A 60 -7.67 -13.86 9.48
C THR A 60 -6.66 -13.93 10.63
N GLY A 61 -5.89 -12.86 10.87
CA GLY A 61 -4.78 -12.86 11.83
C GLY A 61 -3.57 -13.68 11.38
N GLN A 62 -3.59 -14.27 10.17
CA GLN A 62 -2.51 -15.11 9.67
C GLN A 62 -1.38 -14.28 9.08
N LYS A 63 -0.14 -14.78 9.25
CA LYS A 63 1.08 -14.20 8.71
C LYS A 63 1.77 -15.21 7.77
N PRO A 64 2.27 -14.81 6.60
CA PRO A 64 3.04 -15.70 5.75
C PRO A 64 4.31 -16.18 6.47
N ASP A 65 4.57 -17.47 6.41
CA ASP A 65 5.79 -18.07 6.94
C ASP A 65 6.36 -19.14 5.99
N ARG A 66 7.33 -19.93 6.47
CA ARG A 66 7.99 -20.96 5.64
C ARG A 66 7.05 -22.10 5.26
N ASN A 67 6.11 -22.44 6.13
CA ASN A 67 5.20 -23.60 6.00
C ASN A 67 3.86 -23.19 5.39
N ASN A 68 3.43 -21.95 5.59
CA ASN A 68 2.20 -21.40 5.02
C ASN A 68 2.53 -20.14 4.22
N LYS A 69 2.82 -20.34 2.93
CA LYS A 69 3.16 -19.26 2.01
C LYS A 69 1.90 -18.72 1.35
N PHE A 70 1.66 -17.43 1.52
CA PHE A 70 0.64 -16.69 0.78
C PHE A 70 1.06 -15.23 0.64
N ASN A 71 0.44 -14.53 -0.30
CA ASN A 71 0.72 -13.11 -0.55
C ASN A 71 -0.20 -12.22 0.28
N LEU A 72 0.35 -11.07 0.70
CA LEU A 72 -0.40 -10.00 1.34
C LEU A 72 -0.63 -8.85 0.37
N ALA A 73 -1.89 -8.45 0.26
CA ALA A 73 -2.34 -7.23 -0.38
C ALA A 73 -2.52 -6.11 0.65
N VAL A 74 -2.53 -4.87 0.16
CA VAL A 74 -3.09 -3.74 0.93
C VAL A 74 -4.31 -3.26 0.17
N HIS A 75 -5.46 -3.37 0.82
CA HIS A 75 -6.74 -2.95 0.29
C HIS A 75 -7.07 -1.52 0.73
N HIS A 76 -7.59 -0.72 -0.19
CA HIS A 76 -8.12 0.62 0.06
C HIS A 76 -9.59 0.51 0.47
N LEU A 77 -9.94 0.90 1.70
CA LEU A 77 -11.31 0.84 2.20
C LEU A 77 -12.25 1.76 1.41
N TYR A 78 -11.77 2.94 1.01
CA TYR A 78 -12.37 3.78 -0.03
C TYR A 78 -11.47 3.74 -1.25
N SER A 79 -12.04 3.39 -2.41
CA SER A 79 -11.29 3.24 -3.67
C SER A 79 -10.42 4.45 -3.98
N ALA A 80 -9.13 4.20 -4.25
CA ALA A 80 -8.19 5.24 -4.66
C ALA A 80 -8.56 5.92 -5.99
N GLN A 81 -9.33 5.25 -6.86
CA GLN A 81 -9.78 5.85 -8.12
C GLN A 81 -10.86 6.92 -7.88
N LYS A 82 -11.80 6.65 -6.97
CA LYS A 82 -12.90 7.57 -6.65
C LYS A 82 -12.53 8.59 -5.58
N TYR A 83 -11.63 8.23 -4.67
CA TYR A 83 -11.18 9.05 -3.54
C TYR A 83 -9.64 9.15 -3.50
N PRO A 84 -9.01 9.76 -4.52
CA PRO A 84 -7.54 9.83 -4.64
C PRO A 84 -6.88 10.55 -3.45
N HIS A 85 -7.58 11.51 -2.83
CA HIS A 85 -7.12 12.23 -1.64
C HIS A 85 -7.04 11.36 -0.39
N LEU A 86 -7.73 10.22 -0.36
CA LEU A 86 -7.67 9.25 0.74
C LEU A 86 -6.64 8.13 0.48
N ALA A 87 -6.06 8.05 -0.73
CA ALA A 87 -5.29 6.90 -1.17
C ALA A 87 -3.98 6.67 -0.40
N THR A 88 -3.42 7.72 0.21
CA THR A 88 -2.19 7.68 0.99
C THR A 88 -2.43 7.68 2.51
N LEU A 89 -3.69 7.86 2.95
CA LEU A 89 -4.04 7.87 4.35
C LEU A 89 -3.96 6.46 4.92
N ASP A 90 -3.12 6.26 5.93
CA ASP A 90 -2.95 4.96 6.56
C ASP A 90 -4.28 4.39 7.10
N LEU A 91 -5.20 5.25 7.56
CA LEU A 91 -6.55 4.84 8.01
C LEU A 91 -7.41 4.23 6.89
N ASN A 92 -7.15 4.59 5.64
CA ASN A 92 -7.86 4.06 4.47
C ASN A 92 -7.27 2.73 3.97
N LEU A 93 -6.20 2.22 4.60
CA LEU A 93 -5.46 1.05 4.15
C LEU A 93 -5.59 -0.09 5.15
N VAL A 94 -5.88 -1.30 4.66
CA VAL A 94 -5.91 -2.53 5.46
C VAL A 94 -5.08 -3.63 4.79
N THR A 95 -4.15 -4.24 5.53
CA THR A 95 -3.38 -5.38 5.02
C THR A 95 -4.21 -6.65 5.11
N ILE A 96 -4.45 -7.32 3.98
CA ILE A 96 -5.23 -8.55 3.90
C ILE A 96 -4.50 -9.58 3.04
N LYS A 97 -4.96 -10.83 3.02
CA LYS A 97 -4.47 -11.80 2.04
C LYS A 97 -4.89 -11.40 0.63
N GLU A 98 -4.06 -11.74 -0.34
CA GLU A 98 -4.38 -11.52 -1.76
C GLU A 98 -5.66 -12.27 -2.17
N GLU A 99 -5.91 -13.47 -1.64
CA GLU A 99 -7.15 -14.24 -1.92
C GLU A 99 -8.41 -13.47 -1.49
N ILE A 100 -8.42 -12.93 -0.27
CA ILE A 100 -9.53 -12.13 0.29
C ILE A 100 -9.72 -10.85 -0.52
N HIS A 101 -8.63 -10.23 -0.97
CA HIS A 101 -8.66 -9.04 -1.81
C HIS A 101 -9.31 -9.32 -3.16
N GLN A 102 -8.95 -10.43 -3.79
CA GLN A 102 -9.52 -10.88 -5.07
C GLN A 102 -10.99 -11.27 -4.93
N GLU A 103 -11.36 -11.99 -3.86
CA GLU A 103 -12.75 -12.36 -3.57
C GLU A 103 -13.64 -11.13 -3.35
N PHE A 104 -13.16 -10.17 -2.56
CA PHE A 104 -13.89 -8.93 -2.32
C PHE A 104 -14.20 -8.19 -3.62
N HIS A 105 -13.17 -7.93 -4.43
CA HIS A 105 -13.37 -7.23 -5.70
C HIS A 105 -14.16 -8.09 -6.70
N GLY A 106 -14.03 -9.42 -6.68
CA GLY A 106 -14.85 -10.32 -7.49
C GLY A 106 -16.33 -10.18 -7.19
N ASN A 107 -16.71 -10.18 -5.91
CA ASN A 107 -18.10 -10.01 -5.47
C ASN A 107 -18.65 -8.60 -5.74
N LEU A 108 -17.79 -7.58 -5.81
CA LEU A 108 -18.17 -6.21 -6.15
C LEU A 108 -18.37 -6.00 -7.67
N GLY A 109 -18.04 -6.98 -8.52
CA GLY A 109 -18.11 -6.86 -9.98
C GLY A 109 -16.78 -6.47 -10.65
N GLY A 110 -15.67 -6.58 -9.93
CA GLY A 110 -14.29 -6.42 -10.42
C GLY A 110 -13.53 -5.24 -9.80
N PHE A 111 -12.23 -5.18 -10.07
CA PHE A 111 -11.32 -4.14 -9.54
C PHE A 111 -11.61 -2.72 -10.05
N HIS A 112 -12.38 -2.58 -11.12
CA HIS A 112 -12.77 -1.29 -11.68
C HIS A 112 -13.96 -0.66 -10.94
N GLN A 113 -14.69 -1.44 -10.13
CA GLN A 113 -15.79 -0.93 -9.34
C GLN A 113 -15.25 -0.20 -8.11
N PRO A 114 -15.66 1.06 -7.88
CA PRO A 114 -15.25 1.78 -6.69
C PRO A 114 -15.89 1.13 -5.46
N CYS A 115 -15.08 0.87 -4.44
CA CYS A 115 -15.52 0.38 -3.14
C CYS A 115 -15.53 1.48 -2.07
N THR A 116 -16.30 1.20 -1.02
CA THR A 116 -16.41 1.94 0.23
C THR A 116 -16.16 0.99 1.40
N ILE A 117 -15.94 1.58 2.59
CA ILE A 117 -15.71 0.78 3.79
C ILE A 117 -16.95 -0.03 4.17
N GLU A 118 -18.14 0.46 3.81
CA GLU A 118 -19.41 -0.26 3.95
C GLU A 118 -19.41 -1.56 3.17
N ASP A 119 -19.03 -1.52 1.88
CA ASP A 119 -18.96 -2.69 1.02
C ASP A 119 -18.03 -3.75 1.63
N PHE A 120 -16.88 -3.31 2.16
CA PHE A 120 -15.93 -4.21 2.79
C PHE A 120 -16.44 -4.80 4.11
N ILE A 121 -17.15 -4.01 4.93
CA ILE A 121 -17.79 -4.51 6.16
C ILE A 121 -18.86 -5.55 5.83
N GLU A 122 -19.71 -5.28 4.84
CA GLU A 122 -20.77 -6.20 4.41
C GLU A 122 -20.18 -7.51 3.87
N PHE A 123 -19.14 -7.43 3.03
CA PHE A 123 -18.41 -8.60 2.55
C PHE A 123 -17.87 -9.46 3.70
N LEU A 124 -17.23 -8.84 4.70
CA LEU A 124 -16.71 -9.59 5.85
C LEU A 124 -17.83 -10.21 6.70
N HIS A 125 -18.97 -9.53 6.82
CA HIS A 125 -20.12 -10.06 7.54
C HIS A 125 -20.68 -11.32 6.88
N VAL A 126 -20.75 -11.34 5.55
CA VAL A 126 -21.31 -12.46 4.77
C VAL A 126 -20.32 -13.62 4.64
N TYR A 127 -19.07 -13.35 4.27
CA TYR A 127 -18.11 -14.38 3.87
C TYR A 127 -17.12 -14.77 4.97
N TYR A 128 -16.90 -13.90 5.96
CA TYR A 128 -15.93 -14.11 7.04
C TYR A 128 -16.54 -13.86 8.44
N PRO A 129 -17.72 -14.42 8.78
CA PRO A 129 -18.46 -14.09 10.00
C PRO A 129 -17.66 -14.39 11.28
N GLU A 130 -16.90 -15.48 11.30
CA GLU A 130 -16.04 -15.90 12.43
C GLU A 130 -14.90 -14.90 12.72
N HIS A 131 -14.54 -14.09 11.73
CA HIS A 131 -13.47 -13.09 11.83
C HIS A 131 -14.01 -11.66 11.96
N HIS A 132 -15.33 -11.49 11.93
CA HIS A 132 -15.97 -10.18 11.84
C HIS A 132 -15.97 -9.43 13.17
N GLY A 133 -16.13 -10.08 14.34
CA GLY A 133 -16.43 -9.41 15.62
C GLY A 133 -15.54 -8.21 15.98
N ASN A 134 -14.26 -8.44 16.29
CA ASN A 134 -13.35 -7.36 16.70
C ASN A 134 -12.95 -6.43 15.54
N LEU A 135 -12.90 -6.97 14.32
CA LEU A 135 -12.54 -6.21 13.12
C LEU A 135 -13.64 -5.22 12.74
N ALA A 136 -14.91 -5.62 12.83
CA ALA A 136 -16.08 -4.79 12.54
C ALA A 136 -16.09 -3.52 13.40
N LEU A 137 -15.83 -3.65 14.71
CA LEU A 137 -15.78 -2.49 15.59
C LEU A 137 -14.65 -1.50 15.19
N LYS A 138 -13.49 -2.03 14.79
CA LYS A 138 -12.37 -1.22 14.29
C LYS A 138 -12.76 -0.53 12.98
N LEU A 139 -13.36 -1.25 12.03
CA LEU A 139 -13.81 -0.70 10.75
C LEU A 139 -14.89 0.36 10.93
N GLN A 140 -15.86 0.16 11.83
CA GLN A 140 -16.89 1.16 12.14
C GLN A 140 -16.32 2.44 12.76
N LYS A 141 -15.28 2.33 13.59
CA LYS A 141 -14.55 3.51 14.11
C LYS A 141 -13.77 4.21 13.00
N THR A 142 -13.15 3.45 12.10
CA THR A 142 -12.43 3.98 10.94
C THR A 142 -13.38 4.69 9.98
N LYS A 143 -14.54 4.09 9.68
CA LYS A 143 -15.63 4.65 8.87
C LYS A 143 -15.97 6.07 9.32
N LYS A 144 -16.33 6.24 10.60
CA LYS A 144 -16.68 7.57 11.17
C LYS A 144 -15.58 8.63 11.03
N LYS A 145 -14.31 8.21 10.92
CA LYS A 145 -13.18 9.13 10.69
C LYS A 145 -13.03 9.45 9.21
N LEU A 146 -13.11 8.44 8.35
CA LEU A 146 -12.96 8.58 6.90
C LEU A 146 -14.15 9.30 6.26
N GLU A 147 -15.38 9.08 6.71
CA GLU A 147 -16.59 9.78 6.22
C GLU A 147 -16.49 11.30 6.35
N LYS A 148 -15.74 11.80 7.35
CA LYS A 148 -15.50 13.24 7.53
C LYS A 148 -14.55 13.80 6.49
N LEU A 149 -13.71 12.96 5.90
CA LEU A 149 -12.67 13.29 4.92
C LEU A 149 -13.08 12.90 3.49
N ALA A 150 -14.07 12.02 3.33
CA ALA A 150 -14.57 11.52 2.05
C ALA A 150 -15.59 12.45 1.37
N LYS A 151 -15.86 13.63 1.98
CA LYS A 151 -16.73 14.67 1.43
C LYS A 151 -16.02 15.49 0.35
#